data_AF-Q54RZ4-F1
#
_entry.id   AF-Q54RZ4-F1
#
_cell.length_a   1.000
_cell.length_b   1.000
_cell.length_c   1.000
_cell.angle_alpha   90.00
_cell.angle_beta   90.00
_cell.angle_gamma   90.00
#
_symmetry.space_group_name_H-M   'P 1'
#
loop_
_entity.id
_entity.type
_entity.pdbx_description
1 polymer ?
#
loop_
_entity_poly.entity_id
_entity_poly.type
_entity_poly.pdbx_seq_one_letter_code
_entity_poly.pdbx_strand_id
1 'polypeptide(L)'
;MSEEIEFKLELLKLEKEHQEKLEKEGYKQITIGKGYTVLSKEEKPLQSVSSFNNPKNVFNLDQAQTANTNFAIDRHIKMKVPPDPLVFIKMPRSKLVWAWVKISTGSSTTSLIGSFTPCAAYMRYIKSYPVVGTVEQTMEKKKGFTSRFNASTEIKASASAGFFGCEASLEVTTGFEYEETVTSETTHTWKQTLTEGTYIVYQNVLVYAYTIVLSLNQTNTINQYNPGMNLRYIQQIDRAVMFVPINRDDPFTLRYQDATWDPVEYDSLINYLVANPSKWRSDS
;
A
#
# COMPACT_ATOMS: atom_id res chain seq x y z
N MET A 1 -20.10 -38.88 56.82
CA MET A 1 -19.29 -38.17 55.83
C MET A 1 -20.17 -37.10 55.27
N SER A 2 -19.88 -35.83 55.57
CA SER A 2 -20.79 -34.71 55.33
C SER A 2 -20.77 -34.29 53.86
N GLU A 3 -21.91 -33.78 53.38
CA GLU A 3 -22.16 -33.22 52.04
C GLU A 3 -21.02 -32.29 51.55
N GLU A 4 -20.28 -31.68 52.47
CA GLU A 4 -19.11 -30.84 52.21
C GLU A 4 -17.95 -31.58 51.51
N ILE A 5 -17.75 -32.88 51.80
CA ILE A 5 -16.74 -33.72 51.14
C ILE A 5 -17.17 -34.04 49.71
N GLU A 6 -18.46 -34.30 49.50
CA GLU A 6 -19.03 -34.64 48.21
C GLU A 6 -18.97 -33.44 47.25
N PHE A 7 -19.31 -32.25 47.74
CA PHE A 7 -19.19 -31.00 46.98
C PHE A 7 -17.74 -30.70 46.57
N LYS A 8 -16.76 -30.90 47.47
CA LYS A 8 -15.33 -30.71 47.15
C LYS A 8 -14.84 -31.66 46.07
N LEU A 9 -15.31 -32.91 46.07
CA LEU A 9 -14.96 -33.90 45.05
C LEU A 9 -15.55 -33.54 43.68
N GLU A 10 -16.79 -33.05 43.65
CA GLU A 10 -17.45 -32.63 42.41
C GLU A 10 -16.78 -31.38 41.80
N LEU A 11 -16.38 -30.43 42.64
CA LEU A 11 -15.63 -29.24 42.21
C LEU A 11 -14.28 -29.62 41.57
N LEU A 12 -13.53 -30.53 42.22
CA LEU A 12 -12.26 -31.05 41.71
C LEU A 12 -12.41 -31.76 40.36
N LYS A 13 -13.53 -32.46 40.16
CA LYS A 13 -13.82 -33.14 38.89
C LYS A 13 -14.09 -32.13 37.77
N LEU A 14 -14.88 -31.09 38.05
CA LEU A 14 -15.16 -30.00 37.10
C LEU A 14 -13.90 -29.22 36.73
N GLU A 15 -13.04 -28.91 37.71
CA GLU A 15 -11.75 -28.25 37.45
C GLU A 15 -10.86 -29.10 36.55
N LYS A 16 -10.80 -30.42 36.77
CA LYS A 16 -10.05 -31.34 35.93
C LYS A 16 -10.60 -31.42 34.51
N GLU A 17 -11.92 -31.53 34.35
CA GLU A 17 -12.57 -31.56 33.03
C GLU A 17 -12.35 -30.24 32.26
N HIS A 18 -12.37 -29.10 32.96
CA HIS A 18 -12.08 -27.80 32.37
C HIS A 18 -10.62 -27.70 31.91
N GLN A 19 -9.67 -28.15 32.74
CA GLN A 19 -8.25 -28.15 32.42
C GLN A 19 -7.94 -29.03 31.19
N GLU A 20 -8.50 -30.24 31.14
CA GLU A 20 -8.34 -31.16 30.01
C GLU A 20 -8.93 -30.58 28.70
N LYS A 21 -10.02 -29.81 28.79
CA LYS A 21 -10.60 -29.12 27.63
C LYS A 21 -9.66 -28.03 27.11
N LEU A 22 -9.09 -27.23 28.00
CA LEU A 22 -8.16 -26.15 27.64
C LEU A 22 -6.87 -26.70 27.00
N GLU A 23 -6.32 -27.80 27.52
CA GLU A 23 -5.17 -28.48 26.93
C GLU A 23 -5.48 -29.03 25.53
N LYS A 24 -6.67 -29.62 25.32
CA LYS A 24 -7.13 -30.06 23.99
C LYS A 24 -7.27 -28.90 22.99
N GLU A 25 -7.58 -27.71 23.47
CA GLU A 25 -7.68 -26.49 22.65
C GLU A 25 -6.32 -25.80 22.42
N GLY A 26 -5.23 -26.37 22.95
CA GLY A 26 -3.85 -25.90 22.75
C GLY A 26 -3.39 -24.82 23.72
N TYR A 27 -4.16 -24.58 24.79
CA TYR A 27 -3.76 -23.67 25.86
C TYR A 27 -2.76 -24.35 26.81
N LYS A 28 -1.62 -23.71 27.01
CA LYS A 28 -0.59 -24.07 27.98
C LYS A 28 -0.64 -23.11 29.17
N GLN A 29 -0.56 -23.67 30.37
CA GLN A 29 -0.46 -22.91 31.61
C GLN A 29 0.93 -22.29 31.73
N ILE A 30 1.02 -20.95 31.76
CA ILE A 30 2.32 -20.24 31.79
C ILE A 30 2.68 -19.75 33.20
N THR A 31 1.70 -19.47 34.06
CA THR A 31 1.97 -19.07 35.44
C THR A 31 0.77 -19.34 36.34
N ILE A 32 1.04 -19.80 37.56
CA ILE A 32 0.08 -19.88 38.67
C ILE A 32 0.53 -18.88 39.73
N GLY A 33 -0.28 -17.88 40.03
CA GLY A 33 0.01 -16.88 41.06
C GLY A 33 -1.25 -16.31 41.66
N LYS A 34 -1.32 -16.26 43.01
CA LYS A 34 -2.36 -15.59 43.80
C LYS A 34 -3.82 -15.82 43.32
N GLY A 35 -4.19 -17.08 43.07
CA GLY A 35 -5.58 -17.47 42.84
C GLY A 35 -6.08 -17.33 41.40
N TYR A 36 -5.19 -17.09 40.43
CA TYR A 36 -5.53 -17.13 39.01
C TYR A 36 -4.50 -17.93 38.21
N THR A 37 -5.01 -18.57 37.17
CA THR A 37 -4.24 -19.35 36.20
C THR A 37 -4.20 -18.58 34.88
N VAL A 38 -2.99 -18.25 34.40
CA VAL A 38 -2.81 -17.65 33.07
C VAL A 38 -2.53 -18.75 32.06
N LEU A 39 -3.36 -18.81 31.01
CA LEU A 39 -3.26 -19.74 29.91
C LEU A 39 -2.82 -19.00 28.65
N SER A 40 -1.81 -19.52 27.95
CA SER A 40 -1.37 -19.05 26.63
C SER A 40 -1.61 -20.15 25.62
N LYS A 41 -2.24 -19.82 24.51
CA LYS A 41 -2.26 -20.70 23.35
C LYS A 41 -1.00 -20.38 22.54
N GLU A 42 -0.15 -21.38 22.30
CA GLU A 42 0.89 -21.24 21.28
C GLU A 42 0.20 -21.20 19.90
N GLU A 43 -0.31 -20.03 19.52
CA GLU A 43 -0.57 -19.77 18.12
C GLU A 43 0.79 -19.71 17.46
N LYS A 44 1.13 -20.77 16.71
CA LYS A 44 2.19 -20.68 15.70
C LYS A 44 1.93 -19.37 14.96
N PRO A 45 2.90 -18.43 14.91
CA PRO A 45 2.69 -17.21 14.16
C PRO A 45 2.25 -17.65 12.77
N LEU A 46 1.02 -17.30 12.40
CA LEU A 46 0.52 -17.51 11.05
C LEU A 46 1.65 -16.98 10.16
N GLN A 47 2.24 -17.89 9.36
CA GLN A 47 3.45 -17.61 8.60
C GLN A 47 3.34 -16.20 8.01
N SER A 48 4.36 -15.36 8.19
CA SER A 48 4.35 -14.04 7.57
C SER A 48 4.12 -14.25 6.09
N VAL A 49 2.95 -13.84 5.59
CA VAL A 49 2.59 -14.10 4.22
C VAL A 49 3.49 -13.18 3.39
N SER A 50 4.33 -13.68 2.50
CA SER A 50 5.20 -12.80 1.70
C SER A 50 4.41 -11.94 0.70
N SER A 51 3.17 -12.34 0.40
CA SER A 51 2.20 -11.61 -0.40
C SER A 51 0.78 -11.96 0.05
N PHE A 52 -0.15 -11.00 0.04
CA PHE A 52 -1.56 -11.27 0.30
C PHE A 52 -2.33 -11.24 -1.01
N ASN A 53 -2.85 -12.40 -1.43
CA ASN A 53 -3.80 -12.50 -2.54
C ASN A 53 -5.14 -13.03 -2.02
N ASN A 54 -6.23 -12.37 -2.37
CA ASN A 54 -7.60 -12.83 -2.12
C ASN A 54 -8.34 -13.11 -3.45
N PRO A 55 -8.04 -14.22 -4.14
CA PRO A 55 -8.59 -14.52 -5.46
C PRO A 55 -10.11 -14.71 -5.46
N LYS A 56 -10.75 -14.80 -4.29
CA LYS A 56 -12.21 -14.88 -4.17
C LYS A 56 -12.89 -13.51 -4.31
N ASN A 57 -12.15 -12.42 -4.04
CA ASN A 57 -12.64 -11.05 -4.09
C ASN A 57 -11.73 -10.21 -5.01
N VAL A 58 -11.73 -10.54 -6.30
CA VAL A 58 -11.02 -9.74 -7.31
C VAL A 58 -11.75 -8.43 -7.54
N PHE A 59 -11.04 -7.31 -7.39
CA PHE A 59 -11.62 -5.99 -7.52
C PHE A 59 -11.76 -5.59 -9.00
N ASN A 60 -12.94 -5.10 -9.38
CA ASN A 60 -13.17 -4.55 -10.73
C ASN A 60 -12.74 -3.08 -10.79
N LEU A 61 -11.69 -2.78 -11.56
CA LEU A 61 -11.16 -1.43 -11.75
C LEU A 61 -12.18 -0.45 -12.35
N ASP A 62 -13.20 -0.91 -13.07
CA ASP A 62 -14.27 -0.03 -13.56
C ASP A 62 -15.13 0.56 -12.45
N GLN A 63 -15.21 -0.12 -11.31
CA GLN A 63 -15.99 0.28 -10.12
C GLN A 63 -15.19 1.16 -9.15
N ALA A 64 -13.90 1.38 -9.44
CA ALA A 64 -13.06 2.27 -8.65
C ALA A 64 -13.63 3.68 -8.59
N GLN A 65 -13.61 4.24 -7.38
CA GLN A 65 -14.05 5.59 -7.13
C GLN A 65 -13.01 6.61 -7.61
N THR A 66 -13.43 7.85 -7.80
CA THR A 66 -12.54 8.97 -8.13
C THR A 66 -12.36 9.86 -6.90
N ALA A 67 -11.13 10.24 -6.62
CA ALA A 67 -10.73 11.15 -5.55
C ALA A 67 -9.94 12.33 -6.13
N ASN A 68 -9.98 13.46 -5.41
CA ASN A 68 -9.22 14.67 -5.73
C ASN A 68 -8.60 15.33 -4.49
N THR A 69 -8.71 14.69 -3.32
CA THR A 69 -8.16 15.15 -2.04
C THR A 69 -7.58 13.99 -1.25
N ASN A 70 -6.64 14.27 -0.34
CA ASN A 70 -6.13 13.27 0.60
C ASN A 70 -7.27 12.61 1.41
N PHE A 71 -8.22 13.40 1.91
CA PHE A 71 -9.37 12.87 2.66
C PHE A 71 -10.23 11.92 1.83
N ALA A 72 -10.48 12.23 0.55
CA ALA A 72 -11.24 11.36 -0.33
C ALA A 72 -10.53 10.02 -0.56
N ILE A 73 -9.20 10.03 -0.72
CA ILE A 73 -8.40 8.80 -0.83
C ILE A 73 -8.56 7.96 0.45
N ASP A 74 -8.34 8.58 1.61
CA ASP A 74 -8.39 7.88 2.90
C ASP A 74 -9.80 7.34 3.21
N ARG A 75 -10.85 8.10 2.85
CA ARG A 75 -12.25 7.68 2.98
C ARG A 75 -12.52 6.36 2.25
N HIS A 76 -11.95 6.17 1.06
CA HIS A 76 -12.18 4.99 0.24
C HIS A 76 -11.24 3.84 0.60
N ILE A 77 -9.93 4.10 0.73
CA ILE A 77 -8.90 3.05 0.88
C ILE A 77 -8.67 2.65 2.34
N LYS A 78 -9.02 3.49 3.33
CA LYS A 78 -8.73 3.23 4.74
C LYS A 78 -9.97 3.18 5.63
N MET A 79 -10.96 4.04 5.39
CA MET A 79 -12.13 4.19 6.28
C MET A 79 -13.34 3.34 5.88
N LYS A 80 -13.42 2.89 4.62
CA LYS A 80 -14.50 2.03 4.13
C LYS A 80 -14.31 0.60 4.64
N VAL A 81 -15.41 -0.14 4.81
CA VAL A 81 -15.39 -1.57 5.19
C VAL A 81 -16.22 -2.38 4.18
N PRO A 82 -15.60 -3.27 3.38
CA PRO A 82 -14.15 -3.44 3.21
C PRO A 82 -13.51 -2.20 2.55
N PRO A 83 -12.23 -1.89 2.83
CA PRO A 83 -11.54 -0.76 2.21
C PRO A 83 -11.31 -1.00 0.72
N ASP A 84 -11.52 0.00 -0.13
CA ASP A 84 -11.29 -0.14 -1.57
C ASP A 84 -9.78 -0.29 -1.83
N PRO A 85 -9.32 -1.23 -2.67
CA PRO A 85 -7.89 -1.44 -2.88
C PRO A 85 -7.27 -0.35 -3.76
N LEU A 86 -8.10 0.50 -4.38
CA LEU A 86 -7.68 1.55 -5.30
C LEU A 86 -8.75 2.65 -5.43
N VAL A 87 -8.28 3.89 -5.65
CA VAL A 87 -9.06 4.97 -6.25
C VAL A 87 -8.31 5.59 -7.43
N PHE A 88 -9.05 6.07 -8.42
CA PHE A 88 -8.48 6.95 -9.43
C PHE A 88 -8.38 8.37 -8.90
N ILE A 89 -7.38 9.09 -9.38
CA ILE A 89 -7.21 10.51 -9.09
C ILE A 89 -7.38 11.25 -10.40
N LYS A 90 -8.30 12.22 -10.40
CA LYS A 90 -8.60 13.02 -11.58
C LYS A 90 -8.52 14.50 -11.23
N MET A 91 -7.60 15.19 -11.90
CA MET A 91 -7.36 16.61 -11.70
C MET A 91 -7.71 17.39 -12.98
N PRO A 92 -8.26 18.62 -12.86
CA PRO A 92 -8.51 19.46 -14.02
C PRO A 92 -7.19 19.86 -14.69
N ARG A 93 -7.24 20.18 -15.98
CA ARG A 93 -6.02 20.50 -16.75
C ARG A 93 -5.27 21.73 -16.21
N SER A 94 -5.99 22.68 -15.64
CA SER A 94 -5.42 23.88 -14.99
C SER A 94 -4.53 23.59 -13.77
N LYS A 95 -4.57 22.34 -13.28
CA LYS A 95 -3.80 21.85 -12.13
C LYS A 95 -2.64 20.95 -12.53
N LEU A 96 -2.36 20.81 -13.84
CA LEU A 96 -1.17 20.11 -14.31
C LEU A 96 0.09 20.93 -14.02
N VAL A 97 1.09 20.24 -13.50
CA VAL A 97 2.42 20.81 -13.25
C VAL A 97 3.30 20.54 -14.46
N TRP A 98 4.21 21.46 -14.78
CA TRP A 98 5.16 21.30 -15.87
C TRP A 98 6.59 21.28 -15.33
N ALA A 99 7.37 20.30 -15.74
CA ALA A 99 8.78 20.17 -15.37
C ALA A 99 9.58 19.46 -16.46
N TRP A 100 10.90 19.58 -16.36
CA TRP A 100 11.84 18.93 -17.26
C TRP A 100 12.14 17.50 -16.78
N VAL A 101 11.99 16.52 -17.67
CA VAL A 101 12.38 15.12 -17.48
C VAL A 101 13.70 14.89 -18.21
N LYS A 102 14.77 14.62 -17.47
CA LYS A 102 16.04 14.18 -18.06
C LYS A 102 15.88 12.76 -18.60
N ILE A 103 16.40 12.51 -19.79
CA ILE A 103 16.40 11.20 -20.45
C ILE A 103 17.76 10.95 -21.11
N SER A 104 18.20 9.68 -21.15
CA SER A 104 19.35 9.27 -21.94
C SER A 104 18.96 9.01 -23.40
N THR A 105 19.82 9.38 -24.33
CA THR A 105 19.69 9.09 -25.78
C THR A 105 20.92 8.35 -26.30
N GLY A 106 21.50 7.49 -25.45
CA GLY A 106 22.73 6.76 -25.74
C GLY A 106 23.94 7.47 -25.14
N SER A 107 24.61 8.31 -25.91
CA SER A 107 25.83 9.02 -25.48
C SER A 107 25.58 10.37 -24.81
N SER A 108 24.33 10.83 -24.76
CA SER A 108 23.98 12.13 -24.20
C SER A 108 22.71 12.10 -23.36
N THR A 109 22.63 13.02 -22.41
CA THR A 109 21.42 13.28 -21.62
C THR A 109 20.75 14.53 -22.16
N THR A 110 19.46 14.44 -22.47
CA THR A 110 18.63 15.59 -22.88
C THR A 110 17.45 15.76 -21.92
N SER A 111 16.85 16.94 -21.93
CA SER A 111 15.69 17.26 -21.10
C SER A 111 14.46 17.46 -21.98
N LEU A 112 13.38 16.78 -21.66
CA LEU A 112 12.08 16.96 -22.29
C LEU A 112 11.10 17.61 -21.32
N ILE A 113 10.27 18.52 -21.81
CA ILE A 113 9.20 19.08 -20.98
C ILE A 113 8.03 18.09 -20.92
N GLY A 114 7.53 17.83 -19.71
CA GLY A 114 6.35 16.99 -19.47
C GLY A 114 5.30 17.72 -18.65
N SER A 115 4.08 17.18 -18.64
CA SER A 115 3.02 17.54 -17.69
C SER A 115 2.79 16.42 -16.68
N PHE A 116 2.60 16.78 -15.42
CA PHE A 116 2.66 15.89 -14.27
C PHE A 116 1.34 15.97 -13.50
N THR A 117 0.78 14.81 -13.13
CA THR A 117 -0.46 14.74 -12.35
C THR A 117 -0.58 13.42 -11.60
N PRO A 118 -1.10 13.41 -10.36
CA PRO A 118 -1.49 12.15 -9.73
C PRO A 118 -2.67 11.53 -10.49
N CYS A 119 -2.63 10.22 -10.72
CA CYS A 119 -3.61 9.50 -11.55
C CYS A 119 -4.31 8.34 -10.82
N ALA A 120 -3.70 7.78 -9.77
CA ALA A 120 -4.30 6.76 -8.94
C ALA A 120 -3.63 6.69 -7.56
N ALA A 121 -4.36 6.19 -6.57
CA ALA A 121 -3.81 5.71 -5.30
C ALA A 121 -4.24 4.26 -5.12
N TYR A 122 -3.32 3.38 -4.72
CA TYR A 122 -3.64 1.97 -4.47
C TYR A 122 -2.98 1.45 -3.21
N MET A 123 -3.63 0.46 -2.61
CA MET A 123 -3.20 -0.20 -1.39
C MET A 123 -2.10 -1.22 -1.71
N ARG A 124 -0.90 -1.03 -1.14
CA ARG A 124 0.22 -1.98 -1.26
C ARG A 124 0.41 -2.74 0.03
N TYR A 125 0.51 -4.07 -0.07
CA TYR A 125 0.92 -4.92 1.05
C TYR A 125 2.37 -4.63 1.46
N ILE A 126 2.59 -4.45 2.76
CA ILE A 126 3.93 -4.26 3.34
C ILE A 126 4.40 -5.53 4.04
N LYS A 127 3.68 -5.94 5.09
CA LYS A 127 4.07 -7.06 5.95
C LYS A 127 2.93 -7.48 6.87
N SER A 128 2.90 -8.74 7.28
CA SER A 128 2.00 -9.24 8.31
C SER A 128 2.68 -9.32 9.67
N TYR A 129 1.94 -9.01 10.73
CA TYR A 129 2.40 -9.02 12.12
C TYR A 129 1.45 -9.87 12.97
N PRO A 130 1.90 -11.01 13.51
CA PRO A 130 1.20 -11.69 14.59
C PRO A 130 1.41 -10.90 15.89
N VAL A 131 0.33 -10.61 16.60
CA VAL A 131 0.34 -9.85 17.85
C VAL A 131 -0.22 -10.72 18.96
N VAL A 132 0.50 -10.83 20.07
CA VAL A 132 0.10 -11.57 21.27
C VAL A 132 -0.20 -10.57 22.39
N GLY A 133 -1.42 -10.61 22.92
CA GLY A 133 -1.91 -9.63 23.90
C GLY A 133 -2.07 -8.22 23.33
N THR A 134 -2.19 -7.23 24.22
CA THR A 134 -2.29 -5.81 23.83
C THR A 134 -0.93 -5.14 23.97
N VAL A 135 -0.29 -4.81 22.85
CA VAL A 135 1.07 -4.26 22.82
C VAL A 135 1.20 -3.14 21.79
N GLU A 136 2.08 -2.17 22.07
CA GLU A 136 2.53 -1.21 21.07
C GLU A 136 3.51 -1.89 20.12
N GLN A 137 3.11 -2.09 18.86
CA GLN A 137 3.98 -2.66 17.85
C GLN A 137 4.66 -1.61 17.01
N THR A 138 5.95 -1.83 16.75
CA THR A 138 6.73 -1.03 15.78
C THR A 138 6.69 -1.73 14.43
N MET A 139 6.07 -1.07 13.45
CA MET A 139 5.83 -1.62 12.12
C MET A 139 6.57 -0.82 11.04
N GLU A 140 6.86 -1.46 9.92
CA GLU A 140 7.55 -0.85 8.79
C GLU A 140 6.59 -0.03 7.91
N LYS A 141 7.10 1.07 7.35
CA LYS A 141 6.52 1.82 6.23
C LYS A 141 7.63 2.18 5.24
N LYS A 142 7.32 2.38 3.97
CA LYS A 142 8.28 2.75 2.92
C LYS A 142 8.13 4.22 2.56
N LYS A 143 9.23 4.91 2.24
CA LYS A 143 9.25 6.32 1.82
C LYS A 143 9.93 6.43 0.46
N GLY A 144 9.45 7.34 -0.38
CA GLY A 144 10.02 7.59 -1.71
C GLY A 144 9.46 6.68 -2.80
N PHE A 145 10.13 6.66 -3.96
CA PHE A 145 9.68 5.90 -5.13
C PHE A 145 9.69 4.40 -4.84
N THR A 146 8.64 3.70 -5.26
CA THR A 146 8.61 2.25 -5.07
C THR A 146 9.67 1.55 -5.92
N SER A 147 10.05 0.33 -5.54
CA SER A 147 10.95 -0.53 -6.32
C SER A 147 10.43 -0.92 -7.71
N ARG A 148 9.17 -0.58 -8.05
CA ARG A 148 8.65 -0.72 -9.42
C ARG A 148 9.15 0.40 -10.35
N PHE A 149 9.57 1.54 -9.81
CA PHE A 149 10.20 2.60 -10.61
C PHE A 149 11.71 2.39 -10.70
N ASN A 150 12.13 1.58 -11.67
CA ASN A 150 13.53 1.18 -11.87
C ASN A 150 14.32 2.11 -12.82
N ALA A 151 13.91 3.37 -12.94
CA ALA A 151 14.62 4.37 -13.73
C ALA A 151 15.97 4.74 -13.10
N SER A 152 16.85 5.39 -13.89
CA SER A 152 18.13 5.89 -13.40
C SER A 152 17.95 7.00 -12.36
N THR A 153 19.00 7.26 -11.58
CA THR A 153 19.01 8.31 -10.55
C THR A 153 18.67 9.68 -11.13
N GLU A 154 19.15 10.01 -12.32
CA GLU A 154 18.90 11.29 -13.00
C GLU A 154 17.42 11.45 -13.40
N ILE A 155 16.80 10.37 -13.85
CA ILE A 155 15.38 10.34 -14.21
C ILE A 155 14.54 10.44 -12.95
N LYS A 156 14.88 9.70 -11.89
CA LYS A 156 14.19 9.79 -10.59
C LYS A 156 14.30 11.19 -10.00
N ALA A 157 15.47 11.81 -10.09
CA ALA A 157 15.66 13.19 -9.64
C ALA A 157 14.77 14.18 -10.40
N SER A 158 14.67 14.02 -11.72
CA SER A 158 13.76 14.82 -12.54
C SER A 158 12.30 14.55 -12.21
N ALA A 159 11.97 13.29 -11.88
CA ALA A 159 10.64 12.93 -11.49
C ALA A 159 10.23 13.56 -10.15
N SER A 160 11.17 13.66 -9.22
CA SER A 160 10.99 14.31 -7.93
C SER A 160 10.56 15.77 -8.05
N ALA A 161 11.20 16.53 -8.93
CA ALA A 161 10.80 17.92 -9.19
C ALA A 161 9.33 18.02 -9.65
N GLY A 162 8.88 17.06 -10.45
CA GLY A 162 7.51 16.96 -10.93
C GLY A 162 6.49 16.73 -9.82
N PHE A 163 6.67 15.68 -9.01
CA PHE A 163 5.71 15.40 -7.94
C PHE A 163 5.76 16.45 -6.82
N PHE A 164 6.93 17.04 -6.52
CA PHE A 164 7.00 18.19 -5.60
C PHE A 164 6.16 19.37 -6.07
N GLY A 165 6.19 19.68 -7.38
CA GLY A 165 5.31 20.70 -7.93
C GLY A 165 3.83 20.34 -7.79
N CYS A 166 3.47 19.07 -7.91
CA CYS A 166 2.10 18.61 -7.66
C CYS A 166 1.70 18.80 -6.19
N GLU A 167 2.54 18.39 -5.25
CA GLU A 167 2.24 18.55 -3.81
C GLU A 167 2.14 20.01 -3.39
N ALA A 168 2.90 20.91 -4.01
CA ALA A 168 2.81 22.33 -3.75
C ALA A 168 1.52 22.99 -4.29
N SER A 169 0.81 22.34 -5.20
CA SER A 169 -0.33 22.94 -5.93
C SER A 169 -1.67 22.18 -5.78
N LEU A 170 -1.63 20.95 -5.27
CA LEU A 170 -2.75 20.01 -5.17
C LEU A 170 -2.96 19.56 -3.73
N GLU A 171 -4.19 19.17 -3.39
CA GLU A 171 -4.54 18.62 -2.09
C GLU A 171 -4.18 17.13 -1.94
N VAL A 172 -3.82 16.46 -3.04
CA VAL A 172 -3.31 15.10 -3.01
C VAL A 172 -1.80 15.15 -2.83
N THR A 173 -1.33 14.56 -1.73
CA THR A 173 0.09 14.53 -1.38
C THR A 173 0.51 13.15 -0.89
N THR A 174 1.81 12.88 -0.93
CA THR A 174 2.40 11.72 -0.26
C THR A 174 2.29 11.83 1.25
N GLY A 175 2.24 13.03 1.81
CA GLY A 175 2.22 13.24 3.27
C GLY A 175 3.58 13.06 3.95
N PHE A 176 4.63 12.69 3.20
CA PHE A 176 5.99 12.71 3.70
C PHE A 176 6.61 14.10 3.54
N GLU A 177 7.43 14.51 4.50
CA GLU A 177 8.31 15.66 4.34
C GLU A 177 9.60 15.23 3.62
N TYR A 178 10.00 15.95 2.58
CA TYR A 178 11.23 15.71 1.84
C TYR A 178 12.16 16.91 1.93
N GLU A 179 13.35 16.70 2.48
CA GLU A 179 14.41 17.72 2.53
C GLU A 179 15.21 17.77 1.22
N GLU A 180 15.26 16.63 0.53
CA GLU A 180 16.08 16.43 -0.67
C GLU A 180 15.29 15.74 -1.78
N THR A 181 15.90 15.73 -2.97
CA THR A 181 15.40 15.02 -4.15
C THR A 181 15.28 13.52 -3.87
N VAL A 182 14.10 12.95 -4.14
CA VAL A 182 13.88 11.50 -3.99
C VAL A 182 14.53 10.74 -5.14
N THR A 183 15.28 9.68 -4.82
CA THR A 183 15.91 8.81 -5.83
C THR A 183 15.82 7.32 -5.50
N SER A 184 15.23 6.96 -4.37
CA SER A 184 15.14 5.57 -3.90
C SER A 184 13.96 5.34 -2.97
N GLU A 185 13.69 4.07 -2.67
CA GLU A 185 12.81 3.63 -1.60
C GLU A 185 13.62 3.48 -0.31
N THR A 186 13.20 4.11 0.78
CA THR A 186 13.77 3.90 2.11
C THR A 186 12.75 3.26 3.04
N THR A 187 13.22 2.55 4.07
CA THR A 187 12.34 1.97 5.11
C THR A 187 12.35 2.86 6.34
N HIS A 188 11.16 3.18 6.83
CA HIS A 188 10.91 3.89 8.07
C HIS A 188 10.03 3.03 8.97
N THR A 189 9.81 3.48 10.20
CA THR A 189 8.93 2.79 11.14
C THR A 189 7.84 3.73 11.66
N TRP A 190 6.76 3.14 12.14
CA TRP A 190 5.71 3.80 12.90
C TRP A 190 5.21 2.85 13.97
N LYS A 191 4.47 3.38 14.95
CA LYS A 191 3.97 2.59 16.07
C LYS A 191 2.45 2.60 16.13
N GLN A 192 1.86 1.47 16.47
CA GLN A 192 0.43 1.34 16.73
C GLN A 192 0.20 0.34 17.86
N THR A 193 -0.71 0.66 18.76
CA THR A 193 -1.20 -0.30 19.74
C THR A 193 -2.18 -1.26 19.08
N LEU A 194 -1.85 -2.55 19.13
CA LEU A 194 -2.67 -3.62 18.58
C LEU A 194 -3.03 -4.60 19.71
N THR A 195 -4.19 -5.21 19.59
CA THR A 195 -4.64 -6.31 20.47
C THR A 195 -4.25 -7.65 19.85
N GLU A 196 -4.54 -8.73 20.55
CA GLU A 196 -4.22 -10.08 20.06
C GLU A 196 -4.88 -10.37 18.71
N GLY A 197 -4.10 -10.95 17.80
CA GLY A 197 -4.52 -11.33 16.47
C GLY A 197 -3.43 -11.19 15.41
N THR A 198 -3.74 -11.60 14.17
CA THR A 198 -2.84 -11.42 13.03
C THR A 198 -3.28 -10.22 12.21
N TYR A 199 -2.37 -9.28 11.99
CA TYR A 199 -2.62 -8.04 11.26
C TYR A 199 -1.84 -8.02 9.95
N ILE A 200 -2.45 -7.44 8.93
CA ILE A 200 -1.86 -7.14 7.62
C ILE A 200 -1.61 -5.64 7.60
N VAL A 201 -0.36 -5.23 7.37
CA VAL A 201 0.00 -3.82 7.17
C VAL A 201 -0.07 -3.50 5.69
N TYR A 202 -0.85 -2.48 5.38
CA TYR A 202 -0.92 -1.86 4.07
C TYR A 202 -0.39 -0.43 4.14
N GLN A 203 0.08 0.06 3.00
CA GLN A 203 0.46 1.44 2.79
C GLN A 203 0.02 1.88 1.40
N ASN A 204 -0.49 3.10 1.26
CA ASN A 204 -0.94 3.54 -0.05
C ASN A 204 0.23 4.00 -0.90
N VAL A 205 0.11 3.79 -2.20
CA VAL A 205 1.05 4.24 -3.22
C VAL A 205 0.31 5.18 -4.16
N LEU A 206 0.80 6.40 -4.31
CA LEU A 206 0.37 7.32 -5.36
C LEU A 206 1.08 6.97 -6.65
N VAL A 207 0.32 6.89 -7.73
CA VAL A 207 0.84 6.80 -9.09
C VAL A 207 0.67 8.16 -9.74
N TYR A 208 1.77 8.72 -10.22
CA TYR A 208 1.78 9.95 -11.00
C TYR A 208 1.96 9.62 -12.48
N ALA A 209 1.22 10.31 -13.35
CA ALA A 209 1.34 10.22 -14.80
C ALA A 209 2.17 11.39 -15.33
N TYR A 210 3.25 11.06 -16.04
CA TYR A 210 4.22 11.97 -16.63
C TYR A 210 4.01 11.96 -18.13
N THR A 211 3.24 12.92 -18.62
CA THR A 211 2.86 12.99 -20.03
C THR A 211 3.85 13.84 -20.80
N ILE A 212 4.45 13.26 -21.84
CA ILE A 212 5.48 13.87 -22.67
C ILE A 212 5.01 13.85 -24.13
N VAL A 213 5.29 14.95 -24.86
CA VAL A 213 4.97 15.05 -26.29
C VAL A 213 6.02 14.28 -27.09
N LEU A 214 5.70 13.03 -27.40
CA LEU A 214 6.55 12.11 -28.16
C LEU A 214 5.68 11.28 -29.10
N SER A 215 6.18 11.01 -30.30
CA SER A 215 5.62 10.00 -31.20
C SER A 215 5.90 8.58 -30.68
N LEU A 216 5.19 7.59 -31.23
CA LEU A 216 5.43 6.17 -30.94
C LEU A 216 6.90 5.78 -31.18
N ASN A 217 7.49 6.21 -32.30
CA ASN A 217 8.87 5.89 -32.65
C ASN A 217 9.86 6.48 -31.64
N GLN A 218 9.71 7.76 -31.27
CA GLN A 218 10.56 8.39 -30.26
C GLN A 218 10.39 7.72 -28.89
N THR A 219 9.17 7.33 -28.53
CA THR A 219 8.90 6.59 -27.29
C THR A 219 9.68 5.27 -27.25
N ASN A 220 9.65 4.51 -28.35
CA ASN A 220 10.37 3.25 -28.46
C ASN A 220 11.89 3.47 -28.36
N THR A 221 12.45 4.46 -29.05
CA THR A 221 13.87 4.80 -28.96
C THR A 221 14.27 5.20 -27.53
N ILE A 222 13.47 6.02 -26.85
CA ILE A 222 13.77 6.42 -25.47
C ILE A 222 13.72 5.22 -24.53
N ASN A 223 12.75 4.32 -24.68
CA ASN A 223 12.67 3.11 -23.88
C ASN A 223 13.87 2.16 -24.09
N GLN A 224 14.47 2.13 -25.28
CA GLN A 224 15.69 1.33 -25.52
C GLN A 224 16.87 1.82 -24.66
N TYR A 225 17.02 3.13 -24.50
CA TYR A 225 18.09 3.72 -23.69
C TYR A 225 17.73 3.86 -22.20
N ASN A 226 16.44 3.85 -21.86
CA ASN A 226 15.93 4.07 -20.51
C ASN A 226 14.86 3.02 -20.15
N PRO A 227 15.20 1.72 -20.12
CA PRO A 227 14.19 0.65 -19.93
C PRO A 227 13.41 0.80 -18.62
N GLY A 228 14.04 1.37 -17.58
CA GLY A 228 13.40 1.63 -16.28
C GLY A 228 12.34 2.73 -16.26
N MET A 229 12.25 3.58 -17.30
CA MET A 229 11.15 4.55 -17.44
C MET A 229 9.84 3.89 -17.82
N ASN A 230 9.93 2.83 -18.62
CA ASN A 230 8.78 2.09 -19.08
C ASN A 230 7.69 2.98 -19.71
N LEU A 231 8.09 3.95 -20.56
CA LEU A 231 7.15 4.85 -21.24
C LEU A 231 6.13 4.06 -22.05
N ARG A 232 4.88 4.52 -22.02
CA ARG A 232 3.75 3.95 -22.77
C ARG A 232 3.21 5.02 -23.70
N TYR A 233 3.26 4.78 -25.01
CA TYR A 233 2.58 5.66 -25.95
C TYR A 233 1.08 5.32 -25.94
N ILE A 234 0.25 6.32 -25.66
CA ILE A 234 -1.20 6.20 -25.54
C ILE A 234 -1.82 6.88 -26.76
N GLN A 235 -2.29 6.08 -27.71
CA GLN A 235 -2.81 6.56 -29.01
C GLN A 235 -4.00 7.49 -28.85
N GLN A 236 -4.89 7.24 -27.90
CA GLN A 236 -6.11 8.02 -27.66
C GLN A 236 -5.83 9.48 -27.28
N ILE A 237 -4.65 9.76 -26.71
CA ILE A 237 -4.23 11.11 -26.34
C ILE A 237 -3.01 11.59 -27.13
N ASP A 238 -2.49 10.77 -28.05
CA ASP A 238 -1.29 11.02 -28.85
C ASP A 238 -0.07 11.45 -28.01
N ARG A 239 0.17 10.80 -26.87
CA ARG A 239 1.29 11.16 -25.96
C ARG A 239 1.96 9.94 -25.37
N ALA A 240 3.23 10.09 -25.01
CA ALA A 240 3.93 9.13 -24.17
C ALA A 240 3.67 9.44 -22.69
N VAL A 241 3.43 8.40 -21.90
CA VAL A 241 3.19 8.51 -20.46
C VAL A 241 4.13 7.58 -19.70
N MET A 242 4.83 8.11 -18.71
CA MET A 242 5.54 7.34 -17.70
C MET A 242 4.72 7.37 -16.41
N PHE A 243 4.49 6.21 -15.82
CA PHE A 243 3.78 6.11 -14.55
C PHE A 243 4.78 5.90 -13.42
N VAL A 244 4.75 6.78 -12.43
CA VAL A 244 5.73 6.83 -11.33
C VAL A 244 5.02 6.56 -10.00
N PRO A 245 5.23 5.37 -9.41
CA PRO A 245 4.69 5.03 -8.09
C PRO A 245 5.57 5.55 -6.95
N ILE A 246 4.96 6.24 -5.99
CA ILE A 246 5.59 6.79 -4.78
C ILE A 246 4.75 6.47 -3.53
N ASN A 247 5.39 6.05 -2.45
CA ASN A 247 4.69 5.66 -1.22
C ASN A 247 4.11 6.90 -0.50
N ARG A 248 2.88 6.81 0.03
CA ARG A 248 2.26 7.80 0.93
C ARG A 248 2.57 7.48 2.39
N ASP A 249 2.60 8.50 3.25
CA ASP A 249 2.75 8.36 4.70
C ASP A 249 1.42 8.09 5.41
N ASP A 250 0.77 6.99 5.04
CA ASP A 250 -0.54 6.62 5.56
C ASP A 250 -0.70 5.12 5.84
N PRO A 251 0.30 4.43 6.41
CA PRO A 251 0.16 3.02 6.69
C PRO A 251 -1.03 2.75 7.61
N PHE A 252 -1.63 1.57 7.44
CA PHE A 252 -2.74 1.11 8.26
C PHE A 252 -2.74 -0.40 8.39
N THR A 253 -3.44 -0.88 9.40
CA THR A 253 -3.55 -2.30 9.72
C THR A 253 -4.98 -2.78 9.50
N LEU A 254 -5.13 -3.97 8.92
CA LEU A 254 -6.37 -4.73 8.89
C LEU A 254 -6.15 -6.06 9.60
N ARG A 255 -7.14 -6.59 10.32
CA ARG A 255 -7.01 -7.97 10.83
C ARG A 255 -7.13 -8.93 9.66
N TYR A 256 -6.38 -10.02 9.71
CA TYR A 256 -6.38 -11.04 8.66
C TYR A 256 -7.77 -11.64 8.39
N GLN A 257 -8.62 -11.69 9.43
CA GLN A 257 -9.99 -12.18 9.35
C GLN A 257 -10.99 -11.16 8.77
N ASP A 258 -10.61 -9.90 8.63
CA ASP A 258 -11.51 -8.86 8.14
C ASP A 258 -11.69 -9.01 6.62
N ALA A 259 -12.87 -8.64 6.12
CA ALA A 259 -13.13 -8.63 4.70
C ALA A 259 -12.19 -7.64 4.00
N THR A 260 -11.46 -8.12 2.99
CA THR A 260 -10.58 -7.29 2.16
C THR A 260 -10.61 -7.78 0.71
N TRP A 261 -10.31 -6.87 -0.22
CA TRP A 261 -10.15 -7.18 -1.63
C TRP A 261 -8.77 -7.74 -1.93
N ASP A 262 -8.64 -8.39 -3.07
CA ASP A 262 -7.33 -8.65 -3.65
C ASP A 262 -6.61 -7.31 -3.93
N PRO A 263 -5.36 -7.11 -3.45
CA PRO A 263 -4.61 -5.91 -3.76
C PRO A 263 -4.42 -5.74 -5.27
N VAL A 264 -4.51 -4.52 -5.76
CA VAL A 264 -4.32 -4.25 -7.19
C VAL A 264 -2.84 -4.38 -7.54
N GLU A 265 -2.53 -5.31 -8.44
CA GLU A 265 -1.19 -5.44 -9.01
C GLU A 265 -0.82 -4.22 -9.87
N TYR A 266 0.39 -3.70 -9.65
CA TYR A 266 0.86 -2.47 -10.30
C TYR A 266 0.80 -2.56 -11.83
N ASP A 267 1.27 -3.67 -12.41
CA ASP A 267 1.33 -3.83 -13.86
C ASP A 267 -0.09 -3.89 -14.48
N SER A 268 -1.03 -4.53 -13.78
CA SER A 268 -2.45 -4.56 -14.17
C SER A 268 -3.08 -3.16 -14.12
N LEU A 269 -2.76 -2.37 -13.10
CA LEU A 269 -3.20 -0.97 -13.00
C LEU A 269 -2.64 -0.14 -14.15
N ILE A 270 -1.34 -0.22 -14.44
CA ILE A 270 -0.74 0.56 -15.54
C ILE A 270 -1.37 0.22 -16.88
N ASN A 271 -1.57 -1.07 -17.17
CA ASN A 271 -2.23 -1.49 -18.41
C ASN A 271 -3.65 -0.92 -18.50
N TYR A 272 -4.39 -0.91 -17.39
CA TYR A 272 -5.72 -0.34 -17.34
C TYR A 272 -5.72 1.19 -17.55
N LEU A 273 -4.80 1.93 -16.90
CA LEU A 273 -4.65 3.38 -17.07
C LEU A 273 -4.29 3.77 -18.51
N VAL A 274 -3.47 2.96 -19.17
CA VAL A 274 -3.13 3.12 -20.60
C VAL A 274 -4.35 2.90 -21.48
N ALA A 275 -5.15 1.87 -21.20
CA ALA A 275 -6.36 1.57 -21.97
C ALA A 275 -7.49 2.60 -21.74
N ASN A 276 -7.53 3.22 -20.56
CA ASN A 276 -8.61 4.10 -20.12
C ASN A 276 -8.11 5.49 -19.67
N PRO A 277 -7.51 6.30 -20.57
CA PRO A 277 -6.97 7.61 -20.19
C PRO A 277 -8.03 8.55 -19.60
N SER A 278 -9.30 8.41 -19.99
CA SER A 278 -10.43 9.21 -19.47
C SER A 278 -10.67 9.05 -17.96
N LYS A 279 -10.19 7.95 -17.35
CA LYS A 279 -10.34 7.69 -15.90
C LYS A 279 -9.45 8.61 -15.05
N TRP A 280 -8.30 9.01 -15.55
CA TRP A 280 -7.31 9.80 -14.80
C TRP A 280 -6.98 11.16 -15.40
N ARG A 281 -7.14 11.31 -16.71
CA ARG A 281 -6.90 12.58 -17.41
C ARG A 281 -8.18 13.39 -17.53
N SER A 282 -8.06 14.69 -17.27
CA SER A 282 -9.08 15.69 -17.63
C SER A 282 -8.61 16.43 -18.88
N ASP A 283 -9.45 16.49 -19.91
CA ASP A 283 -9.20 17.31 -21.09
C ASP A 283 -9.64 18.77 -20.86
N SER A 284 -10.53 19.00 -19.88
CA SER A 284 -10.97 20.30 -19.36
C SER A 284 -10.16 20.77 -18.16
#